data_AF-A0AB39VF54-F1
#
_entry.id   AF-A0AB39VF54-F1
#
_cell.length_a   1.000
_cell.length_b   1.000
_cell.length_c   1.000
_cell.angle_alpha   90.00
_cell.angle_beta   90.00
_cell.angle_gamma   90.00
#
_symmetry.space_group_name_H-M   'P 1'
#
loop_
_entity.id
_entity.type
_entity.pdbx_description
1 polymer ?
#
loop_
_entity_poly.entity_id
_entity_poly.type
_entity_poly.pdbx_seq_one_letter_code
_entity_poly.pdbx_strand_id
1 'polypeptide(L)'
;MEVADKKKQKSFRILMEMITEQHLKNIIYNSKIELYDITNISKNKANGTLELKFVDALDALNKLKEYMLKKYGKNGQVDLDILLNEKIKSEISQYLDIYSKELMKNDKNITEIIDIELKFELEENEWIPKESISNYILKNFLENYKNN
;
A
#
# COMPACT_ATOMS: atom_id res chain seq x y z
N MET A 1 -34.73 -2.34 11.29
CA MET A 1 -33.96 -2.19 10.03
C MET A 1 -32.55 -1.62 10.24
N GLU A 2 -32.29 -0.76 11.25
CA GLU A 2 -31.00 -0.06 11.43
C GLU A 2 -29.74 -0.92 11.75
N VAL A 3 -29.87 -2.08 12.39
CA VAL A 3 -28.71 -2.83 12.89
C VAL A 3 -27.94 -3.54 11.77
N ALA A 4 -28.65 -4.04 10.75
CA ALA A 4 -28.05 -4.73 9.61
C ALA A 4 -27.23 -3.79 8.73
N ASP A 5 -27.68 -2.55 8.54
CA ASP A 5 -26.96 -1.55 7.74
C ASP A 5 -25.68 -1.08 8.43
N LYS A 6 -25.71 -0.86 9.76
CA LYS A 6 -24.51 -0.52 10.54
C LYS A 6 -23.45 -1.63 10.48
N LYS A 7 -23.89 -2.89 10.53
CA LYS A 7 -23.01 -4.06 10.47
C LYS A 7 -22.33 -4.18 9.10
N LYS A 8 -23.08 -4.04 8.02
CA LYS A 8 -22.54 -4.04 6.64
C LYS A 8 -21.59 -2.87 6.39
N GLN A 9 -21.91 -1.66 6.87
CA GLN A 9 -21.02 -0.51 6.78
C GLN A 9 -19.69 -0.75 7.50
N LYS A 10 -19.73 -1.35 8.69
CA LYS A 10 -18.52 -1.73 9.44
C LYS A 10 -17.67 -2.75 8.66
N SER A 11 -18.30 -3.78 8.11
CA SER A 11 -17.62 -4.81 7.30
C SER A 11 -16.96 -4.23 6.06
N PHE A 12 -17.66 -3.33 5.34
CA PHE A 12 -17.10 -2.63 4.18
C PHE A 12 -15.91 -1.73 4.57
N ARG A 13 -16.02 -1.00 5.68
CA ARG A 13 -14.90 -0.18 6.20
C ARG A 13 -13.66 -1.03 6.49
N ILE A 14 -13.83 -2.18 7.15
CA ILE A 14 -12.72 -3.11 7.43
C ILE A 14 -12.05 -3.57 6.13
N LEU A 15 -12.85 -3.91 5.11
CA LEU A 15 -12.31 -4.31 3.81
C LEU A 15 -11.42 -3.19 3.22
N MET A 16 -11.93 -1.96 3.21
CA MET A 16 -11.19 -0.80 2.69
C MET A 16 -9.92 -0.49 3.49
N GLU A 17 -9.97 -0.61 4.83
CA GLU A 17 -8.80 -0.46 5.70
C GLU A 17 -7.73 -1.51 5.35
N MET A 18 -8.10 -2.78 5.17
CA MET A 18 -7.17 -3.85 4.80
C MET A 18 -6.54 -3.66 3.41
N ILE A 19 -7.33 -3.21 2.42
CA ILE A 19 -6.82 -2.89 1.08
C ILE A 19 -5.83 -1.72 1.15
N THR A 20 -6.17 -0.68 1.92
CA THR A 20 -5.32 0.51 2.08
C THR A 20 -4.02 0.16 2.80
N GLU A 21 -4.08 -0.63 3.88
CA GLU A 21 -2.90 -1.12 4.58
C GLU A 21 -2.01 -1.96 3.67
N GLN A 22 -2.59 -2.83 2.86
CA GLN A 22 -1.79 -3.62 1.92
C GLN A 22 -1.18 -2.75 0.83
N HIS A 23 -1.92 -1.77 0.31
CA HIS A 23 -1.41 -0.82 -0.65
C HIS A 23 -0.22 -0.03 -0.05
N LEU A 24 -0.34 0.46 1.19
CA LEU A 24 0.77 1.10 1.91
C LEU A 24 1.95 0.15 2.15
N LYS A 25 1.71 -1.11 2.50
CA LYS A 25 2.79 -2.12 2.63
C LYS A 25 3.47 -2.38 1.29
N ASN A 26 2.73 -2.38 0.19
CA ASN A 26 3.32 -2.51 -1.14
C ASN A 26 4.16 -1.29 -1.48
N ILE A 27 3.67 -0.10 -1.14
CA ILE A 27 4.39 1.16 -1.30
C ILE A 27 5.70 1.19 -0.48
N ILE A 28 5.70 0.62 0.73
CA ILE A 28 6.82 0.76 1.66
C ILE A 28 7.79 -0.43 1.61
N TYR A 29 7.28 -1.66 1.57
CA TYR A 29 8.07 -2.88 1.80
C TYR A 29 8.34 -3.71 0.55
N ASN A 30 7.45 -3.63 -0.45
CA ASN A 30 7.58 -4.43 -1.68
C ASN A 30 7.92 -3.58 -2.91
N SER A 31 8.19 -2.28 -2.73
CA SER A 31 8.58 -1.39 -3.82
C SER A 31 10.04 -1.59 -4.19
N LYS A 32 10.33 -1.58 -5.49
CA LYS A 32 11.69 -1.35 -5.97
C LYS A 32 11.97 0.15 -5.80
N ILE A 33 13.00 0.48 -5.04
CA ILE A 33 13.42 1.86 -4.80
C ILE A 33 14.67 2.09 -5.63
N GLU A 34 14.59 2.97 -6.62
CA GLU A 34 15.73 3.35 -7.45
C GLU A 34 16.01 4.84 -7.25
N LEU A 35 17.24 5.16 -6.85
CA LEU A 35 17.71 6.54 -6.83
C LEU A 35 17.99 6.95 -8.28
N TYR A 36 17.19 7.86 -8.81
CA TYR A 36 17.26 8.24 -10.22
C TYR A 36 18.05 9.52 -10.44
N ASP A 37 17.99 10.47 -9.51
CA ASP A 37 18.72 11.75 -9.64
C ASP A 37 19.20 12.27 -8.27
N ILE A 38 20.33 12.96 -8.28
CA ILE A 38 20.88 13.68 -7.12
C ILE A 38 21.18 15.11 -7.55
N THR A 39 20.50 16.07 -6.92
CA THR A 39 20.61 17.49 -7.21
C THR A 39 20.99 18.28 -5.95
N ASN A 40 21.37 19.54 -6.13
CA ASN A 40 21.72 20.45 -5.02
C ASN A 40 22.78 19.91 -4.06
N ILE A 41 23.81 19.22 -4.60
CA ILE A 41 24.95 18.72 -3.83
C ILE A 41 25.77 19.92 -3.32
N SER A 42 25.79 20.08 -2.01
CA SER A 42 26.65 21.01 -1.29
C SER A 42 27.47 20.24 -0.26
N LYS A 43 28.36 20.93 0.48
CA LYS A 43 29.36 20.30 1.34
C LYS A 43 28.80 19.29 2.36
N ASN A 44 27.55 19.46 2.80
CA ASN A 44 26.90 18.58 3.77
C ASN A 44 25.40 18.32 3.49
N LYS A 45 24.89 18.72 2.33
CA LYS A 45 23.48 18.55 1.96
C LYS A 45 23.36 18.11 0.51
N ALA A 46 22.42 17.23 0.23
CA ALA A 46 22.03 16.83 -1.11
C ALA A 46 20.52 16.61 -1.15
N ASN A 47 19.92 16.78 -2.33
CA ASN A 47 18.57 16.32 -2.60
C ASN A 47 18.67 15.09 -3.50
N GLY A 48 17.92 14.04 -3.21
CA GLY A 48 17.82 12.86 -4.07
C GLY A 48 16.37 12.61 -4.44
N THR A 49 16.13 12.25 -5.69
CA THR A 49 14.81 11.81 -6.15
C THR A 49 14.80 10.29 -6.22
N LEU A 50 13.91 9.68 -5.46
CA LEU A 50 13.66 8.25 -5.48
C LEU A 50 12.46 7.94 -6.36
N GLU A 51 12.63 7.01 -7.28
CA GLU A 51 11.54 6.40 -8.03
C GLU A 51 10.99 5.22 -7.22
N LEU A 52 9.69 5.25 -6.93
CA LEU A 52 8.97 4.14 -6.33
C LEU A 52 8.02 3.51 -7.34
N LYS A 53 8.05 2.18 -7.43
CA LYS A 53 7.26 1.39 -8.38
C LYS A 53 6.20 0.53 -7.69
N PHE A 54 4.93 0.62 -8.12
CA PHE A 54 3.79 -0.06 -7.48
C PHE A 54 2.97 -0.93 -8.43
N VAL A 55 2.34 -1.96 -7.86
CA VAL A 55 1.35 -2.81 -8.52
C VAL A 55 -0.06 -2.23 -8.40
N ASP A 56 -0.89 -2.45 -9.41
CA ASP A 56 -2.26 -1.91 -9.50
C ASP A 56 -3.16 -2.40 -8.36
N ALA A 57 -3.65 -1.46 -7.55
CA ALA A 57 -4.59 -1.73 -6.47
C ALA A 57 -5.93 -2.31 -6.98
N LEU A 58 -6.34 -1.97 -8.20
CA LEU A 58 -7.57 -2.49 -8.82
C LEU A 58 -7.43 -3.97 -9.18
N ASP A 59 -6.24 -4.41 -9.60
CA ASP A 59 -5.99 -5.83 -9.86
C ASP A 59 -6.00 -6.65 -8.56
N ALA A 60 -5.36 -6.14 -7.50
CA ALA A 60 -5.41 -6.75 -6.17
C ALA A 60 -6.85 -6.88 -5.64
N LEU A 61 -7.69 -5.87 -5.86
CA LEU A 61 -9.12 -5.88 -5.53
C LEU A 61 -9.89 -6.96 -6.30
N ASN A 62 -9.65 -7.08 -7.61
CA ASN A 62 -10.29 -8.10 -8.43
C ASN A 62 -9.93 -9.51 -7.95
N LYS A 63 -8.65 -9.75 -7.65
CA LYS A 63 -8.21 -11.05 -7.11
C LYS A 63 -8.69 -11.33 -5.71
N LEU A 64 -8.83 -10.32 -4.87
CA LEU A 64 -9.45 -10.47 -3.56
C LEU A 64 -10.91 -10.91 -3.70
N LYS A 65 -11.66 -10.25 -4.60
CA LYS A 65 -13.05 -10.61 -4.87
C LYS A 65 -13.17 -12.05 -5.37
N GLU A 66 -12.32 -12.47 -6.31
CA GLU A 66 -12.26 -13.87 -6.78
C GLU A 66 -11.97 -14.84 -5.63
N TYR A 67 -10.97 -14.56 -4.80
CA TYR A 67 -10.59 -15.39 -3.65
C TYR A 67 -11.74 -15.52 -2.64
N MET A 68 -12.35 -14.40 -2.26
CA MET A 68 -13.47 -14.40 -1.31
C MET A 68 -14.69 -15.14 -1.86
N LEU A 69 -15.02 -14.96 -3.15
CA LEU A 69 -16.11 -15.69 -3.80
C LEU A 69 -15.85 -17.20 -3.81
N LYS A 70 -14.62 -17.61 -4.14
CA LYS A 70 -14.25 -19.03 -4.19
C LYS A 70 -14.31 -19.69 -2.82
N LYS A 71 -13.85 -19.00 -1.78
CA LYS A 71 -13.68 -19.59 -0.44
C LYS A 71 -14.89 -19.45 0.47
N TYR A 72 -15.58 -18.31 0.40
CA TYR A 72 -16.67 -17.96 1.31
C TYR A 72 -17.99 -17.66 0.58
N GLY A 73 -17.98 -17.66 -0.75
CA GLY A 73 -19.17 -17.35 -1.54
C GLY A 73 -20.24 -18.41 -1.41
N LYS A 74 -21.50 -17.96 -1.34
CA LYS A 74 -22.70 -18.77 -1.50
C LYS A 74 -23.55 -18.14 -2.59
N ASN A 75 -23.97 -18.94 -3.57
CA ASN A 75 -24.76 -18.46 -4.72
C ASN A 75 -24.11 -17.29 -5.48
N GLY A 76 -22.78 -17.30 -5.61
CA GLY A 76 -22.03 -16.25 -6.32
C GLY A 76 -21.93 -14.92 -5.57
N GLN A 77 -22.26 -14.89 -4.28
CA GLN A 77 -22.15 -13.70 -3.44
C GLN A 77 -21.39 -14.01 -2.15
N VAL A 78 -20.68 -13.00 -1.63
CA VAL A 78 -20.02 -13.07 -0.32
C VAL A 78 -20.76 -12.12 0.60
N ASP A 79 -21.23 -12.64 1.73
CA ASP A 79 -21.70 -11.79 2.83
C ASP A 79 -20.48 -11.16 3.50
N LEU A 80 -20.32 -9.83 3.36
CA LEU A 80 -19.18 -9.12 3.94
C LEU A 80 -19.13 -9.21 5.46
N ASP A 81 -20.22 -9.58 6.14
CA ASP A 81 -20.22 -9.80 7.59
C ASP A 81 -19.23 -10.88 8.06
N ILE A 82 -18.75 -11.74 7.15
CA ILE A 82 -17.62 -12.66 7.45
C ILE A 82 -16.37 -11.90 7.88
N LEU A 83 -16.18 -10.67 7.42
CA LEU A 83 -15.04 -9.83 7.77
C LEU A 83 -15.07 -9.37 9.22
N LEU A 84 -16.17 -9.55 9.95
CA LEU A 84 -16.17 -9.30 11.40
C LEU A 84 -15.43 -10.39 12.18
N ASN A 85 -15.10 -11.52 11.54
CA ASN A 85 -14.31 -12.58 12.14
C ASN A 85 -12.81 -12.30 11.94
N GLU A 86 -12.08 -12.09 13.04
CA GLU A 86 -10.64 -11.79 13.02
C GLU A 86 -9.79 -12.86 12.32
N LYS A 87 -10.16 -14.14 12.41
CA LYS A 87 -9.45 -15.19 11.70
C LYS A 87 -9.57 -15.02 10.19
N ILE A 88 -10.77 -14.71 9.70
CA ILE A 88 -11.02 -14.48 8.28
C ILE A 88 -10.29 -13.22 7.80
N LYS A 89 -10.29 -12.15 8.59
CA LYS A 89 -9.49 -10.95 8.28
C LYS A 89 -8.01 -11.29 8.12
N SER A 90 -7.44 -12.00 9.08
CA SER A 90 -6.02 -12.39 9.05
C SER A 90 -5.70 -13.23 7.82
N GLU A 91 -6.54 -14.21 7.48
CA GLU A 91 -6.37 -15.02 6.26
C GLU A 91 -6.43 -14.18 4.97
N ILE A 92 -7.33 -13.20 4.90
CA ILE A 92 -7.44 -12.30 3.74
C ILE A 92 -6.22 -11.37 3.66
N SER A 93 -5.77 -10.79 4.78
CA SER A 93 -4.56 -9.96 4.81
C SER A 93 -3.33 -10.75 4.35
N GLN A 94 -3.19 -12.00 4.80
CA GLN A 94 -2.08 -12.87 4.36
C GLN A 94 -2.16 -13.19 2.87
N TYR A 95 -3.35 -13.47 2.34
CA TYR A 95 -3.55 -13.69 0.91
C TYR A 95 -3.13 -12.47 0.09
N LEU A 96 -3.58 -11.28 0.50
CA LEU A 96 -3.24 -10.02 -0.16
C LEU A 96 -1.73 -9.73 -0.12
N ASP A 97 -1.07 -10.02 1.00
CA ASP A 97 0.38 -9.86 1.15
C ASP A 97 1.17 -10.77 0.20
N ILE A 98 0.82 -12.05 0.15
CA ILE A 98 1.46 -13.01 -0.75
C ILE A 98 1.22 -12.63 -2.21
N TYR A 99 -0.03 -12.32 -2.59
CA TYR A 99 -0.38 -11.95 -3.95
C TYR A 99 0.40 -10.71 -4.42
N SER A 100 0.46 -9.69 -3.57
CA SER A 100 1.17 -8.45 -3.89
C SER A 100 2.67 -8.67 -4.09
N LYS A 101 3.29 -9.51 -3.26
CA LYS A 101 4.71 -9.88 -3.41
C LYS A 101 4.98 -10.62 -4.72
N GLU A 102 4.08 -11.50 -5.14
CA GLU A 102 4.22 -12.18 -6.44
C GLU A 102 4.11 -11.21 -7.61
N LEU A 103 3.17 -10.25 -7.57
CA LEU A 103 3.03 -9.26 -8.63
C LEU A 103 4.29 -8.41 -8.80
N MET A 104 4.91 -8.00 -7.69
CA MET A 104 6.12 -7.18 -7.67
C MET A 104 7.37 -7.87 -8.25
N LYS A 105 7.37 -9.21 -8.39
CA LYS A 105 8.50 -9.92 -9.03
C LYS A 105 8.61 -9.66 -10.53
N ASN A 106 7.56 -9.13 -11.16
CA ASN A 106 7.52 -8.87 -12.59
C ASN A 106 7.26 -7.39 -12.84
N ASP A 107 8.28 -6.68 -13.32
CA ASP A 107 8.22 -5.23 -13.58
C ASP A 107 7.08 -4.82 -14.53
N LYS A 108 6.54 -5.73 -15.34
CA LYS A 108 5.37 -5.45 -16.19
C LYS A 108 4.07 -5.20 -15.41
N ASN A 109 4.01 -5.62 -14.15
CA ASN A 109 2.86 -5.40 -13.28
C ASN A 109 2.96 -4.08 -12.52
N ILE A 110 4.06 -3.33 -12.71
CA ILE A 110 4.25 -2.00 -12.14
C ILE A 110 3.44 -1.03 -12.98
N THR A 111 2.39 -0.46 -12.40
CA THR A 111 1.43 0.41 -13.10
C THR A 111 1.50 1.85 -12.63
N GLU A 112 2.15 2.11 -11.50
CA GLU A 112 2.30 3.44 -10.94
C GLU A 112 3.75 3.67 -10.53
N ILE A 113 4.24 4.87 -10.87
CA ILE A 113 5.57 5.36 -10.53
C ILE A 113 5.38 6.68 -9.81
N ILE A 114 5.94 6.79 -8.60
CA ILE A 114 5.93 8.05 -7.83
C ILE A 114 7.37 8.47 -7.59
N ASP A 115 7.64 9.72 -7.91
CA ASP A 115 8.90 10.38 -7.58
C ASP A 115 8.82 11.03 -6.19
N ILE A 116 9.81 10.75 -5.35
CA ILE A 116 9.94 11.30 -4.00
C ILE A 116 11.22 12.11 -3.90
N GLU A 117 11.10 13.39 -3.56
CA GLU A 117 12.24 14.20 -3.19
C GLU A 117 12.60 14.01 -1.71
N LEU A 118 13.80 13.50 -1.44
CA LEU A 118 14.39 13.42 -0.11
C LEU A 118 15.54 14.41 0.06
N LYS A 119 15.65 14.95 1.27
CA LYS A 119 16.78 15.77 1.70
C LYS A 119 17.73 14.94 2.53
N PHE A 120 19.00 14.92 2.15
CA PHE A 120 20.06 14.20 2.82
C PHE A 120 21.01 15.16 3.53
N GLU A 121 21.53 14.72 4.66
CA GLU A 121 22.64 15.36 5.38
C GLU A 121 23.81 14.40 5.50
N LEU A 122 25.02 14.94 5.48
CA LEU A 122 26.24 14.16 5.67
C LEU A 122 26.58 14.11 7.16
N GLU A 123 26.51 12.92 7.76
CA GLU A 123 26.91 12.65 9.15
C GLU A 123 27.96 11.54 9.14
N GLU A 124 29.10 11.76 9.80
CA GLU A 124 30.18 10.75 9.93
C GLU A 124 30.63 10.08 8.60
N ASN A 125 30.56 10.81 7.49
CA ASN A 125 30.82 10.38 6.11
C ASN A 125 29.72 9.50 5.46
N GLU A 126 28.54 9.39 6.07
CA GLU A 126 27.36 8.74 5.51
C GLU A 126 26.28 9.77 5.17
N TRP A 127 25.62 9.59 4.02
CA TRP A 127 24.47 10.41 3.64
C TRP A 127 23.21 9.84 4.29
N ILE A 128 22.66 10.58 5.25
CA ILE A 128 21.48 10.18 6.01
C ILE A 128 20.29 11.01 5.54
N PRO A 129 19.16 10.39 5.15
CA PRO A 129 17.95 11.14 4.83
C PRO A 129 17.39 11.79 6.11
N LYS A 130 17.01 13.06 6.05
CA LYS A 130 16.41 13.81 7.18
C LYS A 130 15.08 13.23 7.66
N GLU A 131 14.42 12.44 6.82
CA GLU A 131 13.23 11.69 7.19
C GLU A 131 13.23 10.30 6.54
N SER A 132 12.62 9.33 7.19
CA SER A 132 12.47 8.00 6.59
C SER A 132 11.49 8.05 5.42
N ILE A 133 11.79 7.25 4.38
CA ILE A 133 10.91 7.08 3.21
C ILE A 133 9.48 6.74 3.65
N SER A 134 9.32 5.84 4.62
CA SER A 134 8.01 5.45 5.17
C SER A 134 7.25 6.63 5.78
N ASN A 135 7.93 7.51 6.52
CA ASN A 135 7.29 8.69 7.10
C ASN A 135 6.91 9.72 6.04
N TYR A 136 7.74 9.90 5.01
CA TYR A 136 7.45 10.78 3.89
C TYR A 136 6.20 10.34 3.13
N ILE A 137 6.16 9.06 2.74
CA ILE A 137 5.01 8.44 2.05
C ILE A 137 3.74 8.61 2.88
N LEU A 138 3.79 8.28 4.18
CA LEU A 138 2.61 8.35 5.04
C LEU A 138 2.06 9.77 5.13
N LYS A 139 2.92 10.78 5.30
CA LYS A 139 2.49 12.19 5.32
C LYS A 139 1.82 12.58 4.01
N ASN A 140 2.46 12.34 2.87
CA ASN A 140 1.94 12.75 1.57
C ASN A 140 0.66 11.99 1.18
N PHE A 141 0.57 10.69 1.50
CA PHE A 141 -0.64 9.91 1.30
C PHE A 141 -1.81 10.50 2.11
N LEU A 142 -1.58 10.81 3.38
CA LEU A 142 -2.61 11.41 4.26
C LEU A 142 -2.99 12.83 3.84
N GLU A 143 -2.06 13.63 3.33
CA GLU A 143 -2.34 14.97 2.81
C GLU A 143 -3.17 14.93 1.52
N ASN A 144 -2.87 14.02 0.59
CA ASN A 144 -3.66 13.83 -0.63
C ASN A 144 -5.08 13.32 -0.33
N TYR A 145 -5.28 12.54 0.73
CA TYR A 145 -6.62 12.09 1.16
C TYR A 145 -7.44 13.15 1.90
N LYS A 146 -6.81 14.18 2.49
CA LYS A 146 -7.55 15.29 3.11
C LYS A 146 -8.11 16.29 2.10
N ASN A 147 -7.59 16.28 0.87
CA ASN A 147 -7.93 17.21 -0.19
C ASN A 147 -8.91 16.63 -1.23
N ASN A 148 -9.42 15.41 -1.00
CA ASN A 148 -10.45 14.74 -1.80
C ASN A 148 -11.68 14.43 -0.94
#